data_AF-A0A3B0VNM8-F1
#
_entry.id   AF-A0A3B0VNM8-F1
#
_cell.length_a   1.000
_cell.length_b   1.000
_cell.length_c   1.000
_cell.angle_alpha   90.00
_cell.angle_beta   90.00
_cell.angle_gamma   90.00
#
_symmetry.space_group_name_H-M   'P 1'
#
loop_
_entity.id
_entity.type
_entity.pdbx_description
1 polymer ?
#
loop_
_entity_poly.entity_id
_entity_poly.type
_entity_poly.pdbx_seq_one_letter_code
_entity_poly.pdbx_strand_id
1 'polypeptide(L)'
;MKKHIITLLALGLMTSNIQAQDMSLDQLLQVVQRAATESSAENKKREATFKQSRDQQNSLLSQARNQLAALERRTEALKIAFDENELMLAELETTLAERAGNLGEMSGTVKILAGDLRSAIEESMTSAEIDGRIDFLTQLASQSK
;
A
#
# COMPACT_ATOMS: atom_id res chain seq x y z
N MET A 1 -23.58 42.13 -7.70
CA MET A 1 -24.25 42.69 -6.51
C MET A 1 -23.21 42.90 -5.43
N LYS A 2 -22.96 44.18 -5.13
CA LYS A 2 -22.30 44.80 -3.96
C LYS A 2 -20.97 44.22 -3.44
N LYS A 3 -19.88 44.83 -3.96
CA LYS A 3 -18.69 45.24 -3.21
C LYS A 3 -19.09 46.21 -2.06
N HIS A 4 -18.14 46.56 -1.18
CA HIS A 4 -18.23 47.33 0.07
C HIS A 4 -18.39 46.38 1.27
N ILE A 5 -17.39 46.21 2.15
CA ILE A 5 -17.05 47.20 3.19
C ILE A 5 -15.54 47.16 3.47
N ILE A 6 -14.81 48.12 2.89
CA ILE A 6 -13.70 48.80 3.56
C ILE A 6 -14.32 50.12 3.98
N THR A 7 -14.52 50.36 5.28
CA THR A 7 -14.57 51.70 5.88
C THR A 7 -14.72 51.65 7.41
N LEU A 8 -13.75 52.29 8.08
CA LEU A 8 -13.96 53.31 9.11
C LEU A 8 -14.38 52.87 10.54
N LEU A 9 -13.39 52.80 11.44
CA LEU A 9 -13.57 53.32 12.80
C LEU A 9 -12.27 53.97 13.29
N ALA A 10 -12.11 55.25 12.92
CA ALA A 10 -11.38 56.19 13.75
C ALA A 10 -12.30 56.58 14.92
N LEU A 11 -12.10 56.03 16.12
CA LEU A 11 -12.60 56.64 17.36
C LEU A 11 -11.95 56.01 18.59
N GLY A 12 -11.24 56.83 19.37
CA GLY A 12 -10.82 56.48 20.73
C GLY A 12 -9.37 56.76 21.07
N LEU A 13 -8.92 58.02 20.92
CA LEU A 13 -7.85 58.52 21.78
C LEU A 13 -8.37 58.48 23.23
N MET A 14 -8.02 57.44 23.97
CA MET A 14 -8.02 57.46 25.43
C MET A 14 -6.59 57.81 25.84
N THR A 15 -6.28 59.10 25.85
CA THR A 15 -5.08 59.63 26.49
C THR A 15 -5.23 59.41 27.99
N SER A 16 -4.67 58.31 28.50
CA SER A 16 -4.37 58.19 29.91
C SER A 16 -3.32 59.25 30.22
N ASN A 17 -3.71 60.26 31.01
CA ASN A 17 -2.76 61.20 31.59
C ASN A 17 -1.74 60.38 32.40
N ILE A 18 -0.55 60.20 31.86
CA ILE A 18 0.59 59.72 32.63
C ILE A 18 0.95 60.89 33.56
N GLN A 19 0.43 60.88 34.78
CA GLN A 19 1.00 61.69 35.85
C GLN A 19 2.46 61.29 35.97
N ALA A 20 3.36 62.20 35.58
CA ALA A 20 4.78 62.06 35.77
C ALA A 20 5.03 61.93 37.27
N GLN A 21 5.24 60.70 37.72
CA GLN A 21 5.71 60.40 39.06
C GLN A 21 7.16 60.91 39.11
N ASP A 22 7.45 61.87 39.99
CA ASP A 22 8.81 62.36 40.25
C ASP A 22 9.63 61.22 40.86
N MET A 23 10.09 60.33 39.99
CA MET A 23 10.86 59.15 40.34
C MET A 23 12.34 59.55 40.30
N SER A 24 13.06 59.35 41.39
CA SER A 24 14.48 59.73 41.42
C SER A 24 15.27 58.90 40.41
N LEU A 25 16.39 59.44 39.92
CA LEU A 25 17.25 58.75 38.94
C LEU A 25 17.68 57.36 39.44
N ASP A 26 17.91 57.24 40.75
CA ASP A 26 18.24 55.96 41.41
C ASP A 26 17.07 54.96 41.39
N GLN A 27 15.84 55.42 41.58
CA GLN A 27 14.65 54.56 41.47
C GLN A 27 14.45 54.08 40.03
N LEU A 28 14.69 54.92 39.03
CA LEU A 28 14.64 54.51 37.63
C LEU A 28 15.72 53.48 37.29
N LEU A 29 16.95 53.68 37.76
CA LEU A 29 18.05 52.73 37.56
C LEU A 29 17.71 51.37 38.18
N GLN A 30 17.13 51.35 39.38
CA GLN A 30 16.72 50.11 40.04
C GLN A 30 15.61 49.37 39.29
N VAL A 31 14.62 50.10 38.76
CA VAL A 31 13.54 49.53 37.93
C VAL A 31 14.12 48.95 36.63
N VAL A 32 15.01 49.67 35.95
CA VAL A 32 15.65 49.22 34.70
C VAL A 32 16.51 47.98 34.95
N GLN A 33 17.30 47.92 36.02
CA GLN A 33 18.10 46.75 36.36
C GLN A 33 17.26 45.51 36.67
N ARG A 34 16.15 45.69 37.41
CA ARG A 34 15.21 44.60 37.68
C ARG A 34 14.56 44.10 36.39
N ALA A 35 14.04 45.01 35.56
CA ALA A 35 13.42 44.67 34.28
C ALA A 35 14.40 43.96 33.32
N ALA A 36 15.67 44.40 33.28
CA ALA A 36 16.71 43.76 32.46
C ALA A 36 17.01 42.33 32.92
N THR A 37 17.05 42.11 34.24
CA THR A 37 17.30 40.77 34.83
C THR A 37 16.12 39.82 34.57
N GLU A 38 14.89 40.29 34.79
CA GLU A 38 13.67 39.53 34.51
C GLU A 38 13.55 39.19 33.02
N SER A 39 13.79 40.16 32.14
CA SER A 39 13.81 39.97 30.69
C SER A 39 14.89 38.97 30.25
N SER A 40 16.08 39.03 30.84
CA SER A 40 17.16 38.06 30.58
C SER A 40 16.75 36.63 30.96
N ALA A 41 16.11 36.46 32.12
CA ALA A 41 15.63 35.15 32.56
C ALA A 41 14.52 34.61 31.64
N GLU A 42 13.58 35.45 31.22
CA GLU A 42 12.53 35.08 30.28
C GLU A 42 13.11 34.70 28.90
N ASN A 43 14.06 35.48 28.39
CA ASN A 43 14.75 35.20 27.12
C ASN A 43 15.44 33.82 27.16
N LYS A 44 16.18 33.52 28.23
CA LYS A 44 16.82 32.21 28.41
C LYS A 44 15.80 31.07 28.40
N LYS A 45 14.65 31.26 29.05
CA LYS A 45 13.56 30.27 29.02
C LYS A 45 13.01 30.07 27.60
N ARG A 46 12.74 31.16 26.87
CA ARG A 46 12.25 31.10 25.49
C ARG A 46 13.24 30.41 24.56
N GLU A 47 14.52 30.73 24.67
CA GLU A 47 15.58 30.07 23.89
C GLU A 47 15.67 28.57 24.18
N ALA A 48 15.56 28.17 25.45
CA ALA A 48 15.56 26.76 25.84
C ALA A 48 14.34 26.03 25.24
N THR A 49 13.14 26.61 25.36
CA THR A 49 11.92 26.06 24.75
C THR A 49 12.05 25.97 23.22
N PHE A 50 12.59 27.00 22.56
CA PHE A 50 12.77 26.99 21.11
C PHE A 50 13.73 25.88 20.67
N LYS A 51 14.88 25.72 21.34
CA LYS A 51 15.84 24.64 21.06
C LYS A 51 15.20 23.27 21.23
N GLN A 52 14.48 23.06 22.33
CA GLN A 52 13.76 21.80 22.59
C GLN A 52 12.73 21.50 21.49
N SER A 53 11.89 22.47 21.12
CA SER A 53 10.89 22.30 20.07
C SER A 53 11.52 22.04 18.69
N ARG A 54 12.63 22.70 18.37
CA ARG A 54 13.39 22.45 17.13
C ARG A 54 13.92 21.02 17.10
N ASP A 55 14.54 20.57 18.18
CA ASP A 55 15.16 19.25 18.25
C ASP A 55 14.09 18.14 18.21
N GLN A 56 12.94 18.37 18.86
CA GLN A 56 11.78 17.49 18.76
C GLN A 56 11.25 17.39 17.32
N GLN A 57 11.09 18.51 16.62
CA GLN A 57 10.63 18.51 15.23
C GLN A 57 11.62 17.80 14.30
N ASN A 58 12.93 18.03 14.49
CA ASN A 58 13.97 17.33 13.73
C ASN A 58 13.94 15.82 13.96
N SER A 59 13.73 15.39 15.21
CA SER A 59 13.59 13.97 15.55
C SER A 59 12.36 13.35 14.86
N LEU A 60 11.19 14.00 14.95
CA LEU A 60 9.97 13.53 14.30
C LEU A 60 10.14 13.47 12.77
N LEU A 61 10.75 14.47 12.16
CA LEU A 61 11.01 14.50 10.72
C LEU A 61 11.96 13.38 10.30
N SER A 62 13.03 13.14 11.06
CA SER A 62 13.97 12.04 10.79
C SER A 62 13.28 10.68 10.91
N GLN A 63 12.46 10.49 11.94
CA GLN A 63 11.67 9.26 12.12
C GLN A 63 10.71 9.04 10.94
N ALA A 64 9.96 10.07 10.55
CA ALA A 64 9.02 9.98 9.43
C ALA A 64 9.74 9.66 8.10
N ARG A 65 10.89 10.28 7.84
CA ARG A 65 11.71 9.98 6.65
C ARG A 65 12.24 8.55 6.65
N ASN A 66 12.70 8.05 7.79
CA ASN A 66 13.18 6.67 7.91
C ASN A 66 12.04 5.66 7.69
N GLN A 67 10.85 5.95 8.25
CA GLN A 67 9.65 5.13 8.02
C GLN A 67 9.25 5.14 6.55
N LEU A 68 9.21 6.32 5.91
CA LEU A 68 8.90 6.44 4.49
C LEU A 68 9.88 5.61 3.63
N ALA A 69 11.19 5.78 3.84
CA ALA A 69 12.20 5.04 3.09
C ALA A 69 12.12 3.51 3.31
N ALA A 70 11.69 3.07 4.50
CA ALA A 70 11.47 1.65 4.77
C ALA A 70 10.21 1.11 4.06
N LEU A 71 9.13 1.90 4.04
CA LEU A 71 7.90 1.57 3.33
C LEU A 71 8.12 1.53 1.83
N GLU A 72 8.82 2.51 1.26
CA GLU A 72 9.15 2.55 -0.17
C GLU A 72 9.95 1.31 -0.59
N ARG A 73 10.98 0.93 0.17
CA ARG A 73 11.74 -0.31 -0.07
C ARG A 73 10.87 -1.57 -0.01
N ARG A 74 9.94 -1.62 0.96
CA ARG A 74 9.01 -2.75 1.08
C ARG A 74 8.04 -2.79 -0.10
N THR A 75 7.52 -1.65 -0.53
CA THR A 75 6.63 -1.54 -1.69
C THR A 75 7.33 -2.01 -2.95
N GLU A 76 8.57 -1.59 -3.19
CA GLU A 76 9.35 -2.02 -4.35
C GLU A 76 9.58 -3.54 -4.34
N ALA A 77 9.97 -4.11 -3.20
CA ALA A 77 10.16 -5.56 -3.07
C ALA A 77 8.85 -6.34 -3.32
N LEU A 78 7.72 -5.83 -2.81
CA LEU A 78 6.41 -6.44 -3.05
C LEU A 78 5.97 -6.32 -4.51
N LYS A 79 6.28 -5.20 -5.17
CA LYS A 79 5.98 -5.00 -6.58
C LYS A 79 6.75 -5.98 -7.45
N ILE A 80 8.06 -6.15 -7.22
CA ILE A 80 8.87 -7.12 -7.95
C ILE A 80 8.31 -8.54 -7.75
N ALA A 81 8.02 -8.94 -6.52
CA ALA A 81 7.46 -10.25 -6.25
C ALA A 81 6.07 -10.45 -6.89
N PHE A 82 5.25 -9.40 -6.94
CA PHE A 82 3.96 -9.45 -7.62
C PHE A 82 4.13 -9.64 -9.13
N ASP A 83 4.99 -8.81 -9.75
CA ASP A 83 5.25 -8.86 -11.20
C ASP A 83 5.84 -10.24 -11.60
N GLU A 84 6.74 -10.82 -10.79
CA GLU A 84 7.26 -12.20 -10.99
C GLU A 84 6.18 -13.27 -10.88
N ASN A 85 5.29 -13.15 -9.89
CA ASN A 85 4.19 -14.08 -9.71
C ASN A 85 3.18 -14.02 -10.85
N GLU A 86 2.88 -12.84 -11.41
CA GLU A 86 2.00 -12.71 -12.57
C GLU A 86 2.58 -13.42 -13.80
N LEU A 87 3.89 -13.27 -14.04
CA LEU A 87 4.56 -13.97 -15.14
C LEU A 87 4.49 -15.49 -14.96
N MET A 88 4.83 -15.99 -13.76
CA MET A 88 4.79 -17.41 -13.47
C MET A 88 3.35 -17.97 -13.54
N LEU A 89 2.36 -17.21 -13.09
CA LEU A 89 0.96 -17.60 -13.18
C LEU A 89 0.52 -17.76 -14.63
N ALA A 90 0.84 -16.80 -15.50
CA ALA A 90 0.50 -16.86 -16.92
C ALA A 90 1.16 -18.07 -17.63
N GLU A 91 2.43 -18.37 -17.29
CA GLU A 91 3.13 -19.56 -17.81
C GLU A 91 2.46 -20.86 -17.35
N LEU A 92 2.10 -20.95 -16.07
CA LEU A 92 1.44 -22.12 -15.50
C LEU A 92 0.04 -22.32 -16.05
N GLU A 93 -0.74 -21.24 -16.26
CA GLU A 93 -2.06 -21.31 -16.88
C GLU A 93 -1.97 -21.81 -18.33
N THR A 94 -0.99 -21.31 -19.09
CA THR A 94 -0.73 -21.78 -20.46
C THR A 94 -0.37 -23.27 -20.47
N THR A 95 0.58 -23.66 -19.61
CA THR A 95 1.01 -25.06 -19.46
C THR A 95 -0.16 -25.97 -19.07
N LEU A 96 -1.02 -25.50 -18.17
CA LEU A 96 -2.20 -26.24 -17.74
C LEU A 96 -3.19 -26.43 -18.88
N ALA A 97 -3.45 -25.39 -19.67
CA ALA A 97 -4.33 -25.47 -20.84
C ALA A 97 -3.80 -26.45 -21.89
N GLU A 98 -2.51 -26.40 -22.21
CA GLU A 98 -1.86 -27.33 -23.14
C GLU A 98 -1.96 -28.78 -22.64
N ARG A 99 -1.63 -29.02 -21.38
CA ARG A 99 -1.69 -30.36 -20.79
C ARG A 99 -3.11 -30.91 -20.73
N ALA A 100 -4.08 -30.05 -20.42
CA ALA A 100 -5.50 -30.42 -20.44
C ALA A 100 -5.97 -30.77 -21.86
N GLY A 101 -5.55 -30.00 -22.86
CA GLY A 101 -5.81 -30.28 -24.28
C GLY A 101 -5.22 -31.62 -24.71
N ASN A 102 -3.93 -31.84 -24.44
CA ASN A 102 -3.24 -33.10 -24.75
C ASN A 102 -3.92 -34.30 -24.07
N LEU A 103 -4.32 -34.17 -22.81
CA LEU A 103 -5.05 -35.22 -22.10
C LEU A 103 -6.42 -35.50 -22.75
N GLY A 104 -7.11 -34.45 -23.20
CA GLY A 104 -8.36 -34.58 -23.95
C GLY A 104 -8.19 -35.32 -25.28
N GLU A 105 -7.13 -35.01 -26.04
CA GLU A 105 -6.79 -35.70 -27.29
C GLU A 105 -6.44 -37.17 -27.05
N MET A 106 -5.63 -37.46 -26.03
CA MET A 106 -5.31 -38.84 -25.65
C MET A 106 -6.57 -39.62 -25.26
N SER A 107 -7.47 -39.02 -24.47
CA SER A 107 -8.76 -39.62 -24.11
C SER A 107 -9.64 -39.88 -25.33
N GLY A 108 -9.69 -38.94 -26.28
CA GLY A 108 -10.39 -39.10 -27.57
C GLY A 108 -9.80 -40.23 -28.41
N THR A 109 -8.47 -40.28 -28.53
CA THR A 109 -7.76 -41.32 -29.29
C THR A 109 -8.00 -42.71 -28.71
N VAL A 110 -8.00 -42.85 -27.38
CA VAL A 110 -8.33 -44.11 -26.70
C VAL A 110 -9.75 -44.56 -27.06
N LYS A 111 -10.71 -43.63 -27.13
CA LYS A 111 -12.10 -43.98 -27.50
C LYS A 111 -12.22 -44.43 -28.94
N ILE A 112 -11.57 -43.73 -29.87
CA ILE A 112 -11.53 -44.11 -31.29
C ILE A 112 -10.92 -45.50 -31.43
N LEU A 113 -9.73 -45.72 -30.87
CA LEU A 113 -9.05 -47.02 -30.92
C LEU A 113 -9.87 -48.14 -30.28
N ALA A 114 -10.57 -47.87 -29.17
CA ALA A 114 -11.45 -48.85 -28.55
C ALA A 114 -12.64 -49.22 -29.44
N GLY A 115 -13.24 -48.24 -30.14
CA GLY A 115 -14.31 -48.47 -31.11
C GLY A 115 -13.85 -49.24 -32.35
N ASP A 116 -12.69 -48.90 -32.88
CA ASP A 116 -12.06 -49.60 -34.01
C ASP A 116 -11.75 -51.06 -33.64
N LEU A 117 -11.13 -51.29 -32.48
CA LEU A 117 -10.83 -52.63 -31.98
C LEU A 117 -12.08 -53.45 -31.71
N ARG A 118 -13.13 -52.84 -31.15
CA ARG A 118 -14.42 -53.52 -30.95
C ARG A 118 -14.97 -54.01 -32.28
N SER A 119 -15.01 -53.13 -33.28
CA SER A 119 -15.57 -53.46 -34.60
C SER A 119 -14.76 -54.56 -35.30
N ALA A 120 -13.43 -54.48 -35.23
CA ALA A 120 -12.54 -55.53 -35.77
C ALA A 120 -12.72 -56.89 -35.07
N ILE A 121 -12.97 -56.90 -33.75
CA ILE A 121 -13.22 -58.15 -33.02
C ILE A 121 -14.61 -58.70 -33.35
N GLU A 122 -15.64 -57.88 -33.48
CA GLU A 122 -17.00 -58.31 -33.87
C GLU A 122 -17.01 -59.01 -35.24
N GLU A 123 -16.17 -58.56 -36.17
CA GLU A 123 -16.00 -59.17 -37.50
C GLU A 123 -15.07 -60.41 -37.51
N SER A 124 -14.35 -60.67 -36.41
CA SER A 124 -13.40 -61.79 -36.33
C SER A 124 -14.10 -63.12 -36.07
N MET A 125 -13.61 -64.18 -36.73
CA MET A 125 -14.01 -65.56 -36.45
C MET A 125 -13.61 -66.05 -35.05
N THR A 126 -12.64 -65.39 -34.40
CA THR A 126 -12.19 -65.68 -33.03
C THR A 126 -12.91 -64.87 -31.95
N SER A 127 -13.97 -64.14 -32.32
CA SER A 127 -14.79 -63.35 -31.39
C SER A 127 -15.34 -64.21 -30.24
N ALA A 128 -15.79 -65.43 -30.55
CA ALA A 128 -16.36 -66.39 -29.61
C ALA A 128 -15.35 -67.09 -28.68
N GLU A 129 -14.03 -66.90 -28.86
CA GLU A 129 -13.01 -67.59 -28.07
C GLU A 129 -12.72 -66.93 -26.72
N ILE A 130 -12.95 -65.62 -26.59
CA ILE A 130 -12.69 -64.86 -25.36
C ILE A 130 -13.85 -63.90 -25.11
N ASP A 131 -14.64 -64.22 -24.09
CA ASP A 131 -15.81 -63.47 -23.65
C ASP A 131 -15.44 -62.13 -22.96
N GLY A 132 -16.37 -61.17 -22.96
CA GLY A 132 -16.26 -59.90 -22.22
C GLY A 132 -15.44 -58.79 -22.87
N ARG A 133 -14.69 -59.07 -23.95
CA ARG A 133 -13.88 -58.05 -24.66
C ARG A 133 -14.74 -56.95 -25.30
N ILE A 134 -15.90 -57.32 -25.86
CA ILE A 134 -16.81 -56.37 -26.50
C ILE A 134 -17.40 -55.39 -25.48
N ASP A 135 -17.80 -55.87 -24.30
CA ASP A 135 -18.33 -55.02 -23.23
C ASP A 135 -17.24 -54.08 -22.70
N PHE A 136 -16.03 -54.58 -22.47
CA PHE A 136 -14.88 -53.77 -22.04
C PHE A 136 -14.57 -52.65 -23.04
N LEU A 137 -14.46 -52.98 -24.34
CA LEU A 137 -14.16 -51.99 -25.38
C LEU A 137 -15.32 -51.01 -25.59
N THR A 138 -16.57 -51.47 -25.44
CA THR A 138 -17.75 -50.59 -25.47
C THR A 138 -17.74 -49.62 -24.30
N GLN A 139 -17.36 -50.07 -23.11
CA GLN A 139 -17.21 -49.20 -21.95
C GLN A 139 -16.09 -48.18 -22.17
N LEU A 140 -14.94 -48.59 -22.70
CA LEU A 140 -13.80 -47.72 -22.97
C LEU A 140 -14.11 -46.68 -24.06
N ALA A 141 -14.83 -47.05 -25.11
CA ALA A 141 -15.24 -46.15 -26.20
C ALA A 141 -16.31 -45.13 -25.76
N SER A 142 -17.18 -45.51 -24.82
CA SER A 142 -18.28 -44.67 -24.33
C SER A 142 -17.97 -43.91 -23.04
N GLN A 143 -16.78 -44.12 -22.45
CA GLN A 143 -16.45 -43.53 -21.15
C GLN A 143 -16.42 -42.00 -21.22
N SER A 144 -17.32 -41.36 -20.48
CA SER A 144 -17.38 -39.91 -20.30
C SER A 144 -16.80 -39.58 -18.92
N LYS A 145 -15.57 -39.03 -18.92
CA LYS A 145 -15.00 -38.19 -17.86
C LYS A 145 -13.76 -37.50 -18.40
#